data_AF-A0A933NWA1-F1
#
_entry.id   AF-A0A933NWA1-F1
#
_cell.length_a   1.000
_cell.length_b   1.000
_cell.length_c   1.000
_cell.angle_alpha   90.00
_cell.angle_beta   90.00
_cell.angle_gamma   90.00
#
_symmetry.space_group_name_H-M   'P 1'
#
loop_
_entity.id
_entity.type
_entity.pdbx_description
1 polymer ?
#
loop_
_entity_poly.entity_id
_entity_poly.type
_entity_poly.pdbx_seq_one_letter_code
_entity_poly.pdbx_strand_id
1 'polypeptide(L)'
;MLAYAAQGLSGDAGSQSGGQLRELLTRAATALDGLGGALASLVVEERLEPAARYRDYLAVVDRDARDSLAAIELVLAQPVISSQLVDNLNASMHLRALLTDLFLIDEILKSQPAAADHV
;
A
#
# COMPACT_ATOMS: atom_id res chain seq x y z
N MET A 1 -0.90 -1.64 -12.25
CA MET A 1 -2.26 -1.04 -12.25
C MET A 1 -2.39 0.13 -13.22
N LEU A 2 -1.49 1.13 -13.18
CA LEU A 2 -1.54 2.30 -14.08
C LEU A 2 -1.59 1.95 -15.58
N ALA A 3 -0.78 0.98 -16.02
CA ALA A 3 -0.80 0.52 -17.42
C ALA A 3 -2.13 -0.15 -17.83
N TYR A 4 -2.88 -0.73 -16.88
CA TYR A 4 -4.21 -1.29 -17.15
C TYR A 4 -5.27 -0.18 -17.19
N ALA A 5 -5.20 0.80 -16.29
CA ALA A 5 -6.08 1.97 -16.30
C ALA A 5 -5.98 2.76 -17.63
N ALA A 6 -4.78 2.84 -18.20
CA ALA A 6 -4.54 3.52 -19.48
C ALA A 6 -5.08 2.78 -20.73
N GLN A 7 -5.50 1.51 -20.63
CA GLN A 7 -5.94 0.72 -21.79
C GLN A 7 -7.39 1.01 -22.22
N GLY A 8 -8.20 1.67 -21.38
CA GLY A 8 -9.59 1.98 -21.71
C GLY A 8 -10.49 0.75 -21.89
N LEU A 9 -10.12 -0.39 -21.30
CA LEU A 9 -10.88 -1.64 -21.40
C LEU A 9 -12.17 -1.58 -20.58
N SER A 10 -13.26 -2.08 -21.13
CA SER A 10 -14.54 -2.23 -20.43
C SER A 10 -14.55 -3.38 -19.41
N GLY A 11 -13.52 -4.24 -19.40
CA GLY A 11 -13.40 -5.37 -18.50
C GLY A 11 -12.05 -6.07 -18.57
N ASP A 12 -11.80 -6.95 -17.61
CA ASP A 12 -10.56 -7.71 -17.42
C ASP A 12 -10.61 -9.13 -18.01
N ALA A 13 -11.73 -9.51 -18.64
CA ALA A 13 -11.89 -10.78 -19.32
C ALA A 13 -11.22 -10.79 -20.71
N GLY A 14 -10.40 -11.82 -20.99
CA GLY A 14 -9.88 -12.12 -22.33
C GLY A 14 -8.56 -11.45 -22.72
N SER A 15 -7.96 -10.63 -21.86
CA SER A 15 -6.61 -10.09 -22.06
C SER A 15 -5.62 -10.66 -21.02
N GLN A 16 -4.36 -10.89 -21.42
CA GLN A 16 -3.29 -11.28 -20.50
C GLN A 16 -3.10 -10.22 -19.39
N SER A 17 -3.39 -8.95 -19.69
CA SER A 17 -3.32 -7.83 -18.75
C SER A 17 -4.40 -7.87 -17.65
N GLY A 18 -5.57 -8.45 -17.92
CA GLY A 18 -6.66 -8.55 -16.94
C GLY A 18 -6.44 -9.64 -15.88
N GLY A 19 -5.92 -10.81 -16.28
CA GLY A 19 -5.51 -11.85 -15.32
C GLY A 19 -4.42 -11.37 -14.36
N GLN A 20 -3.43 -10.65 -14.89
CA GLN A 20 -2.37 -10.02 -14.08
C GLN A 20 -2.92 -8.93 -13.14
N LEU A 21 -3.96 -8.19 -13.53
CA LEU A 21 -4.56 -7.17 -12.68
C LEU A 21 -5.14 -7.76 -11.39
N ARG A 22 -5.96 -8.82 -11.51
CA ARG A 22 -6.56 -9.45 -10.33
C ARG A 22 -5.51 -10.02 -9.40
N GLU A 23 -4.49 -10.68 -9.95
CA GLU A 23 -3.36 -11.18 -9.16
C GLU A 23 -2.65 -10.05 -8.40
N LEU A 24 -2.36 -8.93 -9.07
CA LEU A 24 -1.73 -7.77 -8.45
C LEU A 24 -2.59 -7.17 -7.34
N LEU A 25 -3.90 -7.01 -7.57
CA LEU A 25 -4.84 -6.51 -6.57
C LEU A 25 -4.95 -7.44 -5.36
N THR A 26 -5.03 -8.75 -5.58
CA THR A 26 -5.06 -9.74 -4.49
C THR A 26 -3.78 -9.70 -3.67
N ARG A 27 -2.61 -9.63 -4.32
CA ARG A 27 -1.33 -9.49 -3.62
C ARG A 27 -1.24 -8.20 -2.83
N ALA A 28 -1.76 -7.10 -3.37
CA ALA A 28 -1.85 -5.84 -2.65
C ALA A 28 -2.74 -5.98 -1.42
N ALA A 29 -3.94 -6.55 -1.56
CA ALA A 29 -4.84 -6.81 -0.43
C ALA A 29 -4.16 -7.63 0.67
N THR A 30 -3.50 -8.74 0.31
CA THR A 30 -2.75 -9.57 1.26
C THR A 30 -1.59 -8.82 1.93
N ALA A 31 -0.91 -7.93 1.23
CA ALA A 31 0.18 -7.16 1.82
C ALA A 31 -0.31 -6.07 2.77
N LEU A 32 -1.48 -5.47 2.49
CA LEU A 32 -2.11 -4.49 3.36
C LEU A 32 -2.68 -5.14 4.62
N ASP A 33 -3.20 -6.36 4.50
CA ASP A 33 -3.60 -7.17 5.64
C ASP A 33 -2.35 -7.58 6.46
N GLY A 34 -2.15 -6.92 7.60
CA GLY A 34 -0.99 -7.13 8.47
C GLY A 34 0.12 -6.08 8.35
N LEU A 35 0.01 -5.09 7.46
CA LEU A 35 0.99 -4.03 7.29
C LEU A 35 1.23 -3.24 8.61
N GLY A 36 0.16 -2.86 9.30
CA GLY A 36 0.26 -2.12 10.56
C GLY A 36 1.00 -2.91 11.65
N GLY A 37 0.77 -4.22 11.73
CA GLY A 37 1.48 -5.11 12.65
C GLY A 37 2.97 -5.19 12.33
N ALA A 38 3.31 -5.37 11.06
CA ALA A 38 4.70 -5.41 10.61
C ALA A 38 5.45 -4.10 10.91
N LEU A 39 4.83 -2.96 10.64
CA LEU A 39 5.42 -1.65 10.93
C LEU A 39 5.58 -1.39 12.44
N ALA A 40 4.61 -1.84 13.26
CA ALA A 40 4.72 -1.72 14.72
C ALA A 40 5.90 -2.55 15.26
N SER A 41 6.10 -3.78 14.76
CA SER A 41 7.25 -4.61 15.12
C SER A 41 8.57 -3.97 14.73
N LEU A 42 8.65 -3.35 13.55
CA LEU A 42 9.85 -2.68 13.06
C LEU A 42 10.37 -1.60 14.02
N VAL A 43 9.48 -0.79 14.63
CA VAL A 43 9.87 0.24 15.60
C VAL A 43 10.59 -0.36 16.81
N VAL A 44 10.15 -1.52 17.26
CA VAL A 44 10.72 -2.22 18.43
C VAL A 44 12.04 -2.89 18.06
N GLU A 45 12.06 -3.61 16.94
CA GLU A 45 13.21 -4.39 16.48
C GLU A 45 14.40 -3.48 16.13
N GLU A 46 14.15 -2.40 15.39
CA GLU A 46 15.18 -1.45 14.96
C GLU A 46 15.44 -0.33 15.98
N ARG A 47 14.78 -0.37 17.15
CA ARG A 47 14.93 0.63 18.24
C ARG A 47 14.84 2.07 17.73
N LEU A 48 13.84 2.34 16.89
CA LEU A 48 13.69 3.64 16.24
C LEU A 48 13.35 4.73 17.25
N GLU A 49 14.12 5.81 17.26
CA GLU A 49 13.94 6.94 18.17
C GLU A 49 13.67 8.25 17.41
N PRO A 50 12.75 9.13 17.89
CA PRO A 50 11.93 8.97 19.10
C PRO A 50 10.75 7.99 18.90
N ALA A 51 10.69 6.91 19.67
CA ALA A 51 9.75 5.81 19.43
C ALA A 51 8.27 6.24 19.45
N ALA A 52 7.93 7.26 20.26
CA ALA A 52 6.57 7.81 20.31
C ALA A 52 6.14 8.43 18.97
N ARG A 53 7.04 9.14 18.28
CA ARG A 53 6.73 9.79 16.99
C ARG A 53 6.54 8.77 15.87
N TYR A 54 7.35 7.71 15.86
CA TYR A 54 7.14 6.60 14.94
C TYR A 54 5.78 5.94 15.17
N ARG A 55 5.41 5.63 16.43
CA ARG A 55 4.10 5.04 16.73
C ARG A 55 2.94 5.93 16.27
N ASP A 56 3.00 7.23 16.55
CA ASP A 56 1.95 8.18 16.13
C ASP A 56 1.79 8.20 14.60
N TYR A 57 2.90 8.24 13.87
CA TYR A 57 2.88 8.26 12.41
C TYR A 57 2.42 6.91 11.83
N LEU A 58 2.87 5.79 12.39
CA LEU A 58 2.45 4.46 11.95
C LEU A 58 0.95 4.20 12.17
N ALA A 59 0.33 4.86 13.14
CA ALA A 59 -1.12 4.81 13.30
C ALA A 59 -1.86 5.49 12.14
N VAL A 60 -1.27 6.52 11.52
CA VAL A 60 -1.79 7.14 10.28
C VAL A 60 -1.66 6.17 9.12
N VAL A 61 -0.47 5.58 8.95
CA VAL A 61 -0.20 4.59 7.89
C VAL A 61 -1.15 3.40 7.98
N ASP A 62 -1.35 2.84 9.19
CA ASP A 62 -2.25 1.71 9.41
C ASP A 62 -3.71 2.05 9.09
N ARG A 63 -4.15 3.28 9.41
CA ARG A 63 -5.49 3.73 9.05
C ARG A 63 -5.67 3.79 7.53
N ASP A 64 -4.75 4.43 6.81
CA ASP A 64 -4.86 4.52 5.35
C ASP A 64 -4.64 3.15 4.66
N ALA A 65 -3.89 2.23 5.28
CA ALA A 65 -3.78 0.84 4.84
C ALA A 65 -5.12 0.12 4.91
N ARG A 66 -5.83 0.24 6.04
CA ARG A 66 -7.18 -0.36 6.23
C ARG A 66 -8.21 0.25 5.27
N ASP A 67 -8.20 1.57 5.11
CA ASP A 67 -9.10 2.26 4.18
C ASP A 67 -8.82 1.87 2.72
N SER A 68 -7.54 1.70 2.36
CA SER A 68 -7.12 1.23 1.03
C SER A 68 -7.47 -0.24 0.77
N LEU A 69 -7.31 -1.09 1.77
CA LEU A 69 -7.67 -2.51 1.70
C LEU A 69 -9.16 -2.67 1.38
N ALA A 70 -10.02 -1.96 2.11
CA ALA A 70 -11.46 -2.00 1.89
C ALA A 70 -11.85 -1.58 0.45
N ALA A 71 -11.18 -0.55 -0.10
CA ALA A 71 -11.39 -0.12 -1.47
C ALA A 71 -10.93 -1.19 -2.50
N ILE A 72 -9.78 -1.83 -2.26
CA ILE A 72 -9.25 -2.90 -3.12
C ILE A 72 -10.15 -4.13 -3.08
N GLU A 73 -10.61 -4.55 -1.91
CA GLU A 73 -11.52 -5.69 -1.76
C GLU A 73 -12.85 -5.45 -2.46
N LEU A 74 -13.39 -4.22 -2.38
CA LEU A 74 -14.58 -3.84 -3.12
C LEU A 74 -14.39 -3.96 -4.64
N VAL A 75 -13.22 -3.54 -5.16
CA VAL A 75 -12.89 -3.69 -6.58
C VAL A 75 -12.73 -5.17 -6.96
N LEU A 76 -12.06 -5.97 -6.13
CA LEU A 76 -11.89 -7.41 -6.34
C LEU A 76 -13.21 -8.18 -6.36
N ALA A 77 -14.17 -7.74 -5.54
CA ALA A 77 -15.52 -8.32 -5.46
C ALA A 77 -16.35 -8.09 -6.73
N GLN A 78 -15.92 -7.19 -7.64
CA GLN A 78 -16.65 -6.96 -8.88
C GLN A 78 -16.47 -8.13 -9.86
N PRO A 79 -17.55 -8.56 -10.53
CA PRO A 79 -17.49 -9.65 -11.51
C PRO A 79 -16.66 -9.25 -12.74
N VAL A 80 -16.61 -7.96 -13.06
CA VAL A 80 -15.81 -7.37 -14.14
C VAL A 80 -15.12 -6.13 -13.60
N ILE A 81 -13.83 -5.99 -13.86
CA ILE A 81 -13.04 -4.82 -13.46
C ILE A 81 -12.67 -4.06 -14.73
N SER A 82 -13.17 -2.84 -14.89
CA SER A 82 -12.85 -2.00 -16.05
C SER A 82 -11.61 -1.12 -15.80
N SER A 83 -10.99 -0.63 -16.88
CA SER A 83 -9.89 0.33 -16.78
C SER A 83 -10.29 1.59 -16.01
N GLN A 84 -11.51 2.09 -16.20
CA GLN A 84 -12.02 3.26 -15.46
C GLN A 84 -12.19 2.97 -13.97
N LEU A 85 -12.61 1.75 -13.60
CA LEU A 85 -12.71 1.38 -12.19
C LEU A 85 -11.32 1.37 -11.53
N VAL A 86 -10.32 0.82 -12.22
CA VAL A 86 -8.92 0.85 -11.74
C VAL A 86 -8.37 2.27 -11.69
N ASP A 87 -8.72 3.13 -12.65
CA ASP A 87 -8.33 4.54 -12.65
C ASP A 87 -8.89 5.27 -11.41
N ASN A 88 -10.18 5.08 -11.12
CA ASN A 88 -10.81 5.63 -9.92
C ASN A 88 -10.17 5.09 -8.63
N LEU A 89 -9.81 3.80 -8.59
CA LEU A 89 -9.06 3.23 -7.46
C LEU A 89 -7.70 3.91 -7.30
N ASN A 90 -6.95 4.12 -8.38
CA ASN A 90 -5.66 4.82 -8.34
C ASN A 90 -5.80 6.31 -7.93
N ALA A 91 -6.97 6.90 -8.16
CA ALA A 91 -7.32 8.25 -7.73
C ALA A 91 -7.80 8.33 -6.27
N SER A 92 -7.99 7.19 -5.58
CA SER A 92 -8.38 7.14 -4.18
C SER A 92 -7.39 7.91 -3.30
N MET A 93 -7.90 8.86 -2.50
CA MET A 93 -7.09 9.67 -1.61
C MET A 93 -6.32 8.79 -0.61
N HIS A 94 -6.98 7.78 -0.03
CA HIS A 94 -6.37 6.86 0.93
C HIS A 94 -5.23 6.04 0.32
N LEU A 95 -5.42 5.53 -0.90
CA LEU A 95 -4.38 4.75 -1.58
C LEU A 95 -3.17 5.61 -1.90
N ARG A 96 -3.39 6.85 -2.33
CA ARG A 96 -2.29 7.80 -2.61
C ARG A 96 -1.58 8.26 -1.35
N ALA A 97 -2.32 8.52 -0.27
CA ALA A 97 -1.78 8.86 1.04
C ALA A 97 -0.88 7.74 1.55
N LEU A 98 -1.41 6.51 1.61
CA LEU A 98 -0.66 5.32 2.02
C LEU A 98 0.65 5.15 1.24
N LEU A 99 0.59 5.20 -0.10
CA LEU A 99 1.80 5.02 -0.93
C LEU A 99 2.84 6.12 -0.65
N THR A 100 2.37 7.36 -0.46
CA THR A 100 3.25 8.49 -0.15
C THR A 100 3.86 8.35 1.24
N ASP A 101 3.07 7.91 2.21
CA ASP A 101 3.51 7.74 3.59
C ASP A 101 4.54 6.61 3.73
N LEU A 102 4.40 5.55 2.93
CA LEU A 102 5.37 4.47 2.81
C LEU A 102 6.71 4.96 2.24
N PHE A 103 6.70 5.85 1.24
CA PHE A 103 7.94 6.48 0.75
C PHE A 103 8.58 7.40 1.79
N LEU A 104 7.77 8.15 2.54
CA LEU A 104 8.28 9.04 3.58
C LEU A 104 9.01 8.26 4.68
N ILE A 105 8.40 7.18 5.19
CA ILE A 105 9.05 6.36 6.22
C ILE A 105 10.28 5.62 5.69
N ASP A 106 10.23 5.09 4.47
CA ASP A 106 11.38 4.44 3.84
C ASP A 106 12.58 5.39 3.71
N GLU A 107 12.36 6.64 3.29
CA GLU A 107 13.41 7.65 3.19
C GLU A 107 13.98 8.05 4.55
N ILE A 108 13.13 8.18 5.57
CA ILE A 108 13.56 8.43 6.95
C ILE A 108 14.44 7.29 7.45
N LEU A 109 14.05 6.03 7.23
CA LEU A 109 14.80 4.86 7.66
C LEU A 109 16.16 4.74 6.96
N LYS A 110 16.23 5.04 5.66
CA LYS A 110 17.49 5.04 4.89
C LYS A 110 18.45 6.16 5.30
N SER A 111 17.91 7.28 5.77
CA SER A 111 18.70 8.45 6.17
C SER A 111 19.29 8.32 7.58
N GLN A 112 18.90 7.31 8.35
CA GLN A 112 19.49 7.07 9.66
C GLN A 112 20.95 6.60 9.50
N PRO A 113 21.91 7.22 10.19
CA PRO A 113 23.27 6.69 10.22
C PRO A 113 23.22 5.28 10.81
N ALA A 114 23.87 4.31 10.15
CA ALA A 114 24.08 2.98 10.71
C ALA A 114 24.56 3.18 12.16
N ALA A 115 23.80 2.60 13.11
CA ALA A 115 24.06 2.77 14.53
C ALA A 115 25.56 2.66 14.77
N ALA A 116 26.19 3.78 15.16
CA ALA A 116 27.60 3.79 15.43
C ALA A 116 27.85 2.72 16.51
N ASP A 117 28.74 1.77 16.21
CA ASP A 117 29.28 0.82 17.17
C ASP A 117 29.76 1.62 18.38
N HIS A 118 28.92 1.67 19.42
CA HIS A 118 29.31 2.21 20.71
C HIS A 118 30.09 1.10 21.41
N VAL A 119 31.43 1.27 21.32
CA VAL A 119 32.51 0.63 22.07
C VAL A 119 32.15 0.35 23.53
#